data_AF-A0A257TAC3-F1
#
_entry.id   AF-A0A257TAC3-F1
#
_cell.length_a   1.000
_cell.length_b   1.000
_cell.length_c   1.000
_cell.angle_alpha   90.00
_cell.angle_beta   90.00
_cell.angle_gamma   90.00
#
_symmetry.space_group_name_H-M   'P 1'
#
loop_
_entity.id
_entity.type
_entity.pdbx_description
1 polymer ?
#
loop_
_entity_poly.entity_id
_entity_poly.type
_entity_poly.pdbx_seq_one_letter_code
_entity_poly.pdbx_strand_id
1 'polypeptide(L)'
;MSIFKHAAEILEGKVNHFLDNAEDPGESLDLSYEKMITNLQDTKRHLADVVTERASLENQMAQAQKAVDKADADARMALEANREDLARAELAQKQSELQKIASFKEAHDTVAAQAQKLTDYENKLQDHIERFRTQKEITKSELTAAQAEVKVSQALTGIDKDMDGVGDAMRRAQDRAQHMEAKAVAMDGLMESGALNDPLDSRSQTEKEMDKVRATSGVDDDLARLKAEMAKNKDTSEGGITGS
;
A
#
# COMPACT_ATOMS: atom_id res chain seq x y z
N MET A 1 5.20 22.90 -1.64
CA MET A 1 3.75 22.68 -1.51
C MET A 1 3.05 23.12 -2.78
N SER A 2 2.70 22.22 -3.72
CA SER A 2 1.59 22.49 -4.67
C SER A 2 1.20 21.39 -5.66
N ILE A 3 1.89 20.24 -5.74
CA ILE A 3 1.48 19.14 -6.64
C ILE A 3 0.37 18.26 -6.07
N PHE A 4 0.35 18.04 -4.76
CA PHE A 4 -0.69 17.23 -4.10
C PHE A 4 -2.04 17.95 -3.94
N LYS A 5 -2.08 19.28 -3.98
CA LYS A 5 -3.33 20.05 -3.95
C LYS A 5 -4.02 20.09 -5.32
N HIS A 6 -3.25 20.12 -6.40
CA HIS A 6 -3.82 20.11 -7.76
C HIS A 6 -4.39 18.73 -8.15
N ALA A 7 -3.86 17.63 -7.62
CA ALA A 7 -4.44 16.30 -7.84
C ALA A 7 -5.81 16.14 -7.14
N ALA A 8 -5.98 16.73 -5.95
CA ALA A 8 -7.26 16.72 -5.23
C ALA A 8 -8.32 17.62 -5.87
N GLU A 9 -7.94 18.81 -6.35
CA GLU A 9 -8.88 19.76 -6.99
C GLU A 9 -9.33 19.31 -8.39
N ILE A 10 -8.61 18.41 -9.06
CA ILE A 10 -9.03 17.82 -10.34
C ILE A 10 -10.03 16.67 -10.15
N LEU A 11 -10.14 16.10 -8.94
CA LEU A 11 -11.08 15.03 -8.62
C LEU A 11 -12.48 15.54 -8.21
N GLU A 12 -12.60 16.70 -7.56
CA GLU A 12 -13.92 17.24 -7.16
C GLU A 12 -14.73 17.86 -8.32
N GLY A 13 -14.07 18.24 -9.42
CA GLY A 13 -14.73 19.01 -10.50
C GLY A 13 -15.34 18.21 -11.65
N LYS A 14 -15.08 16.90 -11.76
CA LYS A 14 -15.44 16.09 -12.95
C LYS A 14 -16.37 14.90 -12.70
N VAL A 15 -16.79 14.64 -11.47
CA VAL A 15 -17.72 13.53 -11.18
C VAL A 15 -19.16 13.91 -11.54
N ASN A 16 -19.54 15.19 -11.43
CA ASN A 16 -20.91 15.63 -11.70
C ASN A 16 -21.30 15.77 -13.18
N HIS A 17 -20.39 15.56 -14.13
CA HIS A 17 -20.69 15.71 -15.56
C HIS A 17 -20.57 14.42 -16.38
N PHE A 18 -20.21 13.30 -15.74
CA PHE A 18 -20.20 11.99 -16.40
C PHE A 18 -21.50 11.20 -16.17
N LEU A 19 -22.32 11.60 -15.19
CA LEU A 19 -23.59 10.95 -14.86
C LEU A 19 -24.74 11.33 -15.81
N ASP A 20 -24.68 12.49 -16.46
CA ASP A 20 -25.74 12.94 -17.38
C ASP A 20 -25.60 12.36 -18.80
N ASN A 21 -24.49 11.66 -19.10
CA ASN A 21 -24.17 11.15 -20.44
C ASN A 21 -23.90 9.64 -20.52
N ALA A 22 -24.08 8.89 -19.42
CA ALA A 22 -24.04 7.44 -19.46
C ALA A 22 -25.41 6.92 -19.93
N GLU A 23 -25.59 6.78 -21.25
CA GLU A 23 -26.81 6.22 -21.86
C GLU A 23 -27.11 4.76 -21.41
N ASP A 24 -26.12 4.05 -20.83
CA ASP A 24 -26.31 2.74 -20.20
C ASP A 24 -25.48 2.60 -18.88
N PRO A 25 -26.13 2.42 -17.71
CA PRO A 25 -25.46 2.15 -16.43
C PRO A 25 -24.53 0.93 -16.47
N GLY A 26 -24.82 -0.07 -17.32
CA GLY A 26 -24.00 -1.27 -17.45
C GLY A 26 -22.62 -0.98 -18.04
N GLU A 27 -22.54 -0.13 -19.07
CA GLU A 27 -21.27 0.22 -19.73
C GLU A 27 -20.37 1.07 -18.83
N SER A 28 -20.95 1.96 -18.02
CA SER A 28 -20.21 2.78 -17.04
C SER A 28 -19.51 1.91 -15.97
N LEU A 29 -20.19 0.86 -15.50
CA LEU A 29 -19.62 -0.09 -14.54
C LEU A 29 -18.51 -0.95 -15.17
N ASP A 30 -18.67 -1.38 -16.42
CA ASP A 30 -17.64 -2.12 -17.14
C ASP A 30 -16.37 -1.27 -17.35
N LEU A 31 -16.51 -0.01 -17.75
CA LEU A 31 -15.41 0.94 -17.90
C LEU A 31 -14.69 1.21 -16.57
N SER A 32 -15.44 1.34 -15.48
CA SER A 32 -14.89 1.56 -14.14
C SER A 32 -14.08 0.36 -13.67
N TYR A 33 -14.60 -0.86 -13.89
CA TYR A 33 -13.87 -2.10 -13.59
C TYR A 33 -12.57 -2.20 -14.39
N GLU A 34 -12.59 -1.89 -15.69
CA GLU A 34 -11.40 -1.90 -16.54
C GLU A 34 -10.33 -0.93 -16.01
N LYS A 35 -10.72 0.31 -15.69
CA LYS A 35 -9.81 1.31 -15.09
C LYS A 35 -9.20 0.82 -13.78
N MET A 36 -9.97 0.16 -12.91
CA MET A 36 -9.44 -0.39 -11.67
C MET A 36 -8.39 -1.49 -11.94
N ILE A 37 -8.63 -2.37 -12.92
CA ILE A 37 -7.66 -3.40 -13.33
C ILE A 37 -6.38 -2.76 -13.88
N THR A 38 -6.48 -1.73 -14.72
CA THR A 38 -5.32 -0.98 -15.23
C THR A 38 -4.53 -0.37 -14.08
N ASN A 39 -5.19 0.32 -13.14
CA ASN A 39 -4.55 0.92 -11.98
C ASN A 39 -3.84 -0.13 -11.09
N LEU A 40 -4.43 -1.33 -10.95
CA LEU A 40 -3.81 -2.44 -10.23
C LEU A 40 -2.54 -2.92 -10.95
N GLN A 41 -2.57 -3.03 -12.27
CA GLN A 41 -1.39 -3.40 -13.05
C GLN A 41 -0.28 -2.35 -12.93
N ASP A 42 -0.62 -1.06 -12.98
CA ASP A 42 0.36 0.02 -12.83
C ASP A 42 0.94 0.05 -11.41
N THR A 43 0.11 -0.18 -10.38
CA THR A 43 0.58 -0.34 -8.99
C THR A 43 1.57 -1.50 -8.86
N LYS A 44 1.28 -2.66 -9.45
CA LYS A 44 2.19 -3.82 -9.48
C LYS A 44 3.51 -3.50 -10.18
N ARG A 45 3.48 -2.75 -11.29
CA ARG A 45 4.69 -2.30 -12.01
C ARG A 45 5.54 -1.37 -11.13
N HIS A 46 4.92 -0.36 -10.53
CA HIS A 46 5.62 0.56 -9.63
C HIS A 46 6.22 -0.17 -8.42
N LEU A 47 5.49 -1.13 -7.84
CA LEU A 47 6.04 -1.96 -6.76
C LEU A 47 7.27 -2.75 -7.24
N ALA A 48 7.24 -3.33 -8.45
CA ALA A 48 8.40 -4.03 -9.00
C ALA A 48 9.62 -3.11 -9.19
N ASP A 49 9.41 -1.88 -9.65
CA ASP A 49 10.47 -0.87 -9.78
C ASP A 49 11.10 -0.55 -8.41
N VAL A 50 10.27 -0.29 -7.40
CA VAL A 50 10.70 0.02 -6.03
C VAL A 50 11.44 -1.16 -5.38
N VAL A 51 10.96 -2.39 -5.58
CA VAL A 51 11.64 -3.60 -5.09
C VAL A 51 12.99 -3.79 -5.78
N THR A 52 13.08 -3.47 -7.07
CA THR A 52 14.33 -3.52 -7.84
C THR A 52 15.33 -2.48 -7.32
N GLU A 53 14.88 -1.26 -7.05
CA GLU A 53 15.71 -0.21 -6.45
C GLU A 53 16.23 -0.62 -5.07
N ARG A 54 15.36 -1.21 -4.23
CA ARG A 54 15.76 -1.76 -2.93
C ARG A 54 16.87 -2.80 -3.07
N ALA A 55 16.71 -3.76 -3.98
CA ALA A 55 17.71 -4.80 -4.23
C ALA A 55 19.02 -4.22 -4.79
N SER A 56 18.95 -3.15 -5.60
CA SER A 56 20.13 -2.43 -6.07
C SER A 56 20.91 -1.79 -4.90
N LEU A 57 20.22 -1.16 -3.96
CA LEU A 57 20.83 -0.60 -2.75
C LEU A 57 21.47 -1.68 -1.87
N GLU A 58 20.83 -2.84 -1.71
CA GLU A 58 21.40 -4.00 -1.00
C GLU A 58 22.71 -4.47 -1.64
N ASN A 59 22.75 -4.54 -2.97
CA ASN A 59 23.97 -4.89 -3.70
C ASN A 59 25.08 -3.83 -3.54
N GLN A 60 24.74 -2.54 -3.54
CA GLN A 60 25.70 -1.46 -3.32
C GLN A 60 26.28 -1.49 -1.90
N MET A 61 25.44 -1.73 -0.89
CA MET A 61 25.89 -1.94 0.49
C MET A 61 26.83 -3.15 0.60
N ALA A 62 26.50 -4.26 -0.04
CA ALA A 62 27.35 -5.46 -0.04
C ALA A 62 28.71 -5.22 -0.71
N GLN A 63 28.76 -4.42 -1.79
CA GLN A 63 30.02 -4.03 -2.43
C GLN A 63 30.86 -3.12 -1.54
N ALA A 64 30.25 -2.11 -0.92
CA ALA A 64 30.94 -1.23 0.02
C ALA A 64 31.45 -2.01 1.25
N GLN A 65 30.69 -2.99 1.75
CA GLN A 65 31.13 -3.85 2.84
C GLN A 65 32.37 -4.67 2.48
N LYS A 66 32.44 -5.22 1.26
CA LYS A 66 33.66 -5.90 0.78
C LYS A 66 34.86 -4.95 0.74
N ALA A 67 34.65 -3.68 0.39
CA ALA A 67 35.71 -2.67 0.41
C ALA A 67 36.15 -2.32 1.85
N VAL A 68 35.22 -2.26 2.81
CA VAL A 68 35.51 -2.13 4.24
C VAL A 68 36.37 -3.29 4.73
N ASP A 69 35.99 -4.52 4.41
CA ASP A 69 36.70 -5.73 4.85
C ASP A 69 38.12 -5.78 4.25
N LYS A 70 38.25 -5.41 2.98
CA LYS A 70 39.55 -5.30 2.32
C LYS A 70 40.44 -4.24 2.96
N ALA A 71 39.92 -3.02 3.16
CA ALA A 71 40.68 -1.94 3.78
C ALA A 71 41.10 -2.31 5.22
N ASP A 72 40.28 -3.06 5.96
CA ASP A 72 40.65 -3.58 7.28
C ASP A 72 41.80 -4.59 7.20
N ALA A 73 41.76 -5.52 6.24
CA ALA A 73 42.83 -6.49 6.02
C ALA A 73 44.14 -5.81 5.59
N ASP A 74 44.07 -4.86 4.65
CA ASP A 74 45.22 -4.10 4.15
C ASP A 74 45.83 -3.23 5.27
N ALA A 75 45.00 -2.62 6.13
CA ALA A 75 45.47 -1.89 7.31
C ALA A 75 46.22 -2.79 8.30
N ARG A 76 45.72 -4.01 8.58
CA ARG A 76 46.39 -4.98 9.46
C ARG A 76 47.75 -5.40 8.89
N MET A 77 47.82 -5.72 7.59
CA MET A 77 49.07 -6.06 6.92
C MET A 77 50.09 -4.90 6.97
N ALA A 78 49.64 -3.65 6.79
CA ALA A 78 50.50 -2.48 6.89
C ALA A 78 51.08 -2.30 8.30
N LEU A 79 50.28 -2.57 9.35
CA LEU A 79 50.75 -2.55 10.74
C LEU A 79 51.77 -3.64 11.02
N GLU A 80 51.56 -4.86 10.53
CA GLU A 80 52.54 -5.95 10.63
C GLU A 80 53.87 -5.59 9.95
N ALA A 81 53.82 -4.83 8.85
CA ALA A 81 54.98 -4.31 8.15
C ALA A 81 55.60 -3.04 8.79
N ASN A 82 55.12 -2.60 9.96
CA ASN A 82 55.53 -1.35 10.63
C ASN A 82 55.35 -0.08 9.76
N ARG A 83 54.39 -0.11 8.83
CA ARG A 83 54.02 1.03 7.97
C ARG A 83 52.75 1.71 8.45
N GLU A 84 52.87 2.45 9.55
CA GLU A 84 51.75 3.17 10.15
C GLU A 84 51.11 4.21 9.21
N ASP A 85 51.90 4.80 8.31
CA ASP A 85 51.43 5.76 7.30
C ASP A 85 50.39 5.14 6.38
N LEU A 86 50.66 3.92 5.88
CA LEU A 86 49.73 3.16 5.07
C LEU A 86 48.53 2.68 5.87
N ALA A 87 48.75 2.17 7.08
CA ALA A 87 47.65 1.70 7.92
C ALA A 87 46.63 2.82 8.20
N ARG A 88 47.08 4.05 8.47
CA ARG A 88 46.19 5.20 8.64
C ARG A 88 45.42 5.53 7.36
N ALA A 89 46.06 5.43 6.19
CA ALA A 89 45.40 5.68 4.90
C ALA A 89 44.29 4.64 4.63
N GLU A 90 44.56 3.35 4.83
CA GLU A 90 43.56 2.28 4.66
C GLU A 90 42.41 2.40 5.66
N LEU A 91 42.69 2.76 6.92
CA LEU A 91 41.63 3.02 7.91
C LEU A 91 40.77 4.24 7.54
N ALA A 92 41.34 5.28 6.94
CA ALA A 92 40.58 6.41 6.42
C ALA A 92 39.66 5.98 5.25
N GLN A 93 40.16 5.12 4.35
CA GLN A 93 39.36 4.53 3.28
C GLN A 93 38.22 3.68 3.85
N LYS A 94 38.49 2.82 4.84
CA LYS A 94 37.48 2.04 5.57
C LYS A 94 36.38 2.94 6.13
N GLN A 95 36.75 4.04 6.78
CA GLN A 95 35.79 4.98 7.37
C GLN A 95 34.92 5.65 6.31
N SER A 96 35.48 5.98 5.14
CA SER A 96 34.73 6.51 4.00
C SER A 96 33.71 5.50 3.46
N GLU A 97 34.08 4.23 3.29
CA GLU A 97 33.15 3.18 2.85
C GLU A 97 32.05 2.91 3.88
N LEU A 98 32.37 2.94 5.18
CA LEU A 98 31.36 2.83 6.25
C LEU A 98 30.34 3.97 6.21
N GLN A 99 30.76 5.20 5.88
CA GLN A 99 29.84 6.32 5.70
C GLN A 99 28.91 6.09 4.51
N LYS A 100 29.42 5.57 3.38
CA LYS A 100 28.58 5.21 2.22
C LYS A 100 27.55 4.15 2.58
N ILE A 101 27.94 3.11 3.33
CA ILE A 101 27.02 2.06 3.80
C ILE A 101 25.90 2.69 4.63
N ALA A 102 26.22 3.60 5.55
CA ALA A 102 25.21 4.29 6.35
C ALA A 102 24.21 5.08 5.49
N SER A 103 24.69 5.82 4.48
CA SER A 103 23.82 6.55 3.55
C SER A 103 22.96 5.63 2.68
N PHE A 104 23.52 4.53 2.16
CA PHE A 104 22.75 3.55 1.41
C PHE A 104 21.71 2.85 2.28
N LYS A 105 22.02 2.60 3.55
CA LYS A 105 21.07 2.02 4.50
C LYS A 105 19.88 2.94 4.76
N GLU A 106 20.12 4.24 4.95
CA GLU A 106 19.03 5.22 5.12
C GLU A 106 18.11 5.28 3.89
N ALA A 107 18.71 5.29 2.69
CA ALA A 107 17.96 5.21 1.44
C ALA A 107 17.17 3.90 1.32
N HIS A 108 17.79 2.77 1.68
CA HIS A 108 17.17 1.45 1.66
C HIS A 108 15.96 1.37 2.60
N ASP A 109 16.09 1.83 3.84
CA ASP A 109 15.01 1.84 4.82
C ASP A 109 13.83 2.71 4.34
N THR A 110 14.13 3.83 3.66
CA THR A 110 13.13 4.70 3.03
C THR A 110 12.38 3.99 1.89
N VAL A 111 13.11 3.34 0.97
CA VAL A 111 12.53 2.59 -0.15
C VAL A 111 11.73 1.38 0.35
N ALA A 112 12.21 0.69 1.39
CA ALA A 112 11.50 -0.43 2.01
C ALA A 112 10.16 0.00 2.62
N ALA A 113 10.12 1.15 3.30
CA ALA A 113 8.87 1.70 3.81
C ALA A 113 7.89 2.09 2.69
N GLN A 114 8.38 2.58 1.56
CA GLN A 114 7.55 2.86 0.37
C GLN A 114 7.02 1.58 -0.27
N ALA A 115 7.85 0.55 -0.42
CA ALA A 115 7.46 -0.77 -0.90
C ALA A 115 6.31 -1.34 -0.06
N GLN A 116 6.43 -1.31 1.27
CA GLN A 116 5.39 -1.82 2.16
C GLN A 116 4.05 -1.08 1.98
N LYS A 117 4.09 0.25 1.88
CA LYS A 117 2.89 1.06 1.64
C LYS A 117 2.22 0.72 0.30
N LEU A 118 3.02 0.50 -0.75
CA LEU A 118 2.51 0.11 -2.07
C LEU A 118 1.91 -1.30 -2.05
N THR A 119 2.51 -2.24 -1.32
CA THR A 119 1.94 -3.58 -1.11
C THR A 119 0.61 -3.51 -0.36
N ASP A 120 0.52 -2.71 0.70
CA ASP A 120 -0.73 -2.53 1.44
C ASP A 120 -1.82 -1.90 0.57
N TYR A 121 -1.45 -0.91 -0.26
CA TYR A 121 -2.34 -0.29 -1.23
C TYR A 121 -2.80 -1.26 -2.32
N GLU A 122 -1.89 -2.07 -2.87
CA GLU A 122 -2.20 -3.12 -3.84
C GLU A 122 -3.23 -4.11 -3.29
N ASN A 123 -3.01 -4.61 -2.07
CA ASN A 123 -3.94 -5.56 -1.43
C ASN A 123 -5.34 -4.94 -1.26
N LYS A 124 -5.41 -3.69 -0.80
CA LYS A 124 -6.70 -2.97 -0.68
C LYS A 124 -7.39 -2.78 -2.02
N LEU A 125 -6.63 -2.45 -3.07
CA LEU A 125 -7.17 -2.29 -4.41
C LEU A 125 -7.68 -3.61 -4.98
N GLN A 126 -6.99 -4.73 -4.72
CA GLN A 126 -7.48 -6.07 -5.07
C GLN A 126 -8.81 -6.39 -4.39
N ASP A 127 -8.90 -6.19 -3.07
CA ASP A 127 -10.13 -6.40 -2.32
C ASP A 127 -11.28 -5.53 -2.86
N HIS A 128 -11.00 -4.27 -3.21
CA HIS A 128 -12.00 -3.36 -3.78
C HIS A 128 -12.48 -3.82 -5.15
N ILE A 129 -11.56 -4.27 -6.02
CA ILE A 129 -11.88 -4.80 -7.34
C ILE A 129 -12.78 -6.03 -7.25
N GLU A 130 -12.54 -6.94 -6.29
CA GLU A 130 -13.36 -8.13 -6.11
C GLU A 130 -14.79 -7.80 -5.64
N ARG A 131 -14.93 -6.84 -4.72
CA ARG A 131 -16.23 -6.33 -4.28
C ARG A 131 -16.96 -5.64 -5.42
N PHE A 132 -16.28 -4.76 -6.15
CA PHE A 132 -16.85 -4.04 -7.28
C PHE A 132 -17.31 -5.00 -8.38
N ARG A 133 -16.52 -6.04 -8.68
CA ARG A 133 -16.92 -7.11 -9.62
C ARG A 133 -18.24 -7.76 -9.20
N THR A 134 -18.36 -8.12 -7.92
CA THR A 134 -19.59 -8.74 -7.39
C THR A 134 -20.78 -7.79 -7.52
N GLN A 135 -20.60 -6.53 -7.11
CA GLN A 135 -21.65 -5.52 -7.20
C GLN A 135 -22.06 -5.24 -8.64
N LYS A 136 -21.11 -5.19 -9.57
CA LYS A 136 -21.37 -5.03 -11.00
C LYS A 136 -22.27 -6.13 -11.53
N GLU A 137 -21.99 -7.40 -11.22
CA GLU A 137 -22.82 -8.52 -11.67
C GLU A 137 -24.24 -8.49 -11.07
N ILE A 138 -24.37 -8.07 -9.80
CA ILE A 138 -25.67 -7.86 -9.15
C ILE A 138 -26.45 -6.77 -9.90
N THR A 139 -25.86 -5.58 -10.07
CA THR A 139 -26.51 -4.45 -10.74
C THR A 139 -26.90 -4.79 -12.18
N LYS A 140 -26.04 -5.52 -12.92
CA LYS A 140 -26.35 -5.98 -14.28
C LYS A 140 -27.51 -6.96 -14.32
N SER A 141 -27.59 -7.86 -13.34
CA SER A 141 -28.70 -8.81 -13.19
C SER A 141 -30.02 -8.08 -12.89
N GLU A 142 -29.98 -7.10 -11.99
CA GLU A 142 -31.15 -6.29 -11.62
C GLU A 142 -31.64 -5.43 -12.79
N LEU A 143 -30.71 -4.82 -13.55
CA LEU A 143 -31.04 -4.08 -14.77
C LEU A 143 -31.73 -5.00 -15.79
N THR A 144 -31.22 -6.21 -15.98
CA THR A 144 -31.79 -7.21 -16.88
C THR A 144 -33.19 -7.63 -16.44
N ALA A 145 -33.38 -7.86 -15.13
CA ALA A 145 -34.68 -8.20 -14.56
C ALA A 145 -35.70 -7.07 -14.74
N ALA A 146 -35.31 -5.82 -14.46
CA ALA A 146 -36.16 -4.65 -14.67
C ALA A 146 -36.55 -4.48 -16.16
N GLN A 147 -35.60 -4.67 -17.09
CA GLN A 147 -35.90 -4.66 -18.52
C GLN A 147 -36.89 -5.76 -18.94
N ALA A 148 -36.77 -6.95 -18.36
CA ALA A 148 -37.70 -8.05 -18.60
C ALA A 148 -39.10 -7.75 -18.05
N GLU A 149 -39.21 -7.18 -16.84
CA GLU A 149 -40.48 -6.72 -16.27
C GLU A 149 -41.17 -5.68 -17.16
N VAL A 150 -40.42 -4.70 -17.68
CA VAL A 150 -40.97 -3.70 -18.61
C VAL A 150 -41.49 -4.38 -19.88
N LYS A 151 -40.73 -5.29 -20.49
CA LYS A 151 -41.16 -6.02 -21.70
C LYS A 151 -42.41 -6.87 -21.47
N VAL A 152 -42.47 -7.59 -20.34
CA VAL A 152 -43.65 -8.39 -19.96
C VAL A 152 -44.85 -7.49 -19.70
N SER A 153 -44.67 -6.38 -18.97
CA SER A 153 -45.73 -5.40 -18.75
C SER A 153 -46.26 -4.85 -20.08
N GLN A 154 -45.39 -4.46 -21.01
CA GLN A 154 -45.76 -3.98 -22.35
C GLN A 154 -46.56 -5.04 -23.14
N ALA A 155 -46.13 -6.30 -23.10
CA ALA A 155 -46.81 -7.41 -23.78
C ALA A 155 -48.18 -7.74 -23.14
N LEU A 156 -48.30 -7.65 -21.81
CA LEU A 156 -49.52 -7.99 -21.08
C LEU A 156 -50.58 -6.88 -21.17
N THR A 157 -50.15 -5.62 -21.22
CA THR A 157 -51.07 -4.48 -21.32
C THR A 157 -51.53 -4.21 -22.75
N GLY A 158 -50.93 -4.84 -23.77
CA GLY A 158 -51.33 -4.65 -25.17
C GLY A 158 -51.26 -3.19 -25.63
N ILE A 159 -50.38 -2.39 -25.02
CA ILE A 159 -50.28 -0.95 -25.27
C ILE A 159 -49.48 -0.77 -26.56
N ASP A 160 -50.17 -0.92 -27.69
CA ASP A 160 -49.73 -0.40 -28.98
C ASP A 160 -50.13 1.09 -29.15
N LYS A 161 -50.99 1.64 -28.28
CA LYS A 161 -51.39 3.05 -28.29
C LYS A 161 -51.85 3.48 -26.90
N ASP A 162 -50.99 4.14 -26.13
CA ASP A 162 -51.31 5.23 -25.18
C ASP A 162 -50.09 5.49 -24.28
N MET A 163 -49.44 6.64 -24.52
CA MET A 163 -48.06 6.98 -24.14
C MET A 163 -47.85 7.42 -22.68
N ASP A 164 -48.84 7.30 -21.79
CA ASP A 164 -48.73 7.87 -20.43
C ASP A 164 -48.22 6.89 -19.35
N GLY A 165 -48.45 5.58 -19.49
CA GLY A 165 -48.11 4.60 -18.43
C GLY A 165 -46.68 4.04 -18.49
N VAL A 166 -46.08 3.97 -19.68
CA VAL A 166 -44.75 3.38 -19.90
C VAL A 166 -43.64 4.30 -19.39
N GLY A 167 -43.81 5.62 -19.53
CA GLY A 167 -42.88 6.60 -19.00
C GLY A 167 -42.75 6.52 -17.48
N ASP A 168 -43.85 6.27 -16.76
CA ASP A 168 -43.86 6.14 -15.30
C ASP A 168 -43.14 4.88 -14.81
N ALA A 169 -43.33 3.74 -15.49
CA ALA A 169 -42.64 2.49 -15.14
C ALA A 169 -41.13 2.56 -15.46
N MET A 170 -40.78 3.14 -16.61
CA MET A 170 -39.37 3.31 -17.00
C MET A 170 -38.65 4.31 -16.09
N ARG A 171 -39.31 5.43 -15.74
CA ARG A 171 -38.77 6.41 -14.80
C ARG A 171 -38.55 5.81 -13.41
N ARG A 172 -39.48 4.98 -12.90
CA ARG A 172 -39.27 4.25 -11.64
C ARG A 172 -38.11 3.26 -11.69
N ALA A 173 -37.90 2.59 -12.84
CA ALA A 173 -36.78 1.68 -13.02
C ALA A 173 -35.45 2.45 -13.10
N GLN A 174 -35.41 3.57 -13.84
CA GLN A 174 -34.25 4.49 -13.88
C GLN A 174 -33.96 5.10 -12.51
N ASP A 175 -34.97 5.59 -11.79
CA ASP A 175 -34.81 6.16 -10.45
C ASP A 175 -34.26 5.13 -9.47
N ARG A 176 -34.68 3.86 -9.55
CA ARG A 176 -34.09 2.78 -8.72
C ARG A 176 -32.64 2.51 -9.10
N ALA A 177 -32.33 2.42 -10.40
CA ALA A 177 -30.98 2.19 -10.88
C ALA A 177 -30.04 3.33 -10.44
N GLN A 178 -30.46 4.59 -10.63
CA GLN A 178 -29.73 5.78 -10.19
C GLN A 178 -29.59 5.85 -8.66
N HIS A 179 -30.63 5.49 -7.91
CA HIS A 179 -30.55 5.45 -6.45
C HIS A 179 -29.59 4.35 -5.96
N MET A 180 -29.48 3.23 -6.67
CA MET A 180 -28.52 2.17 -6.33
C MET A 180 -27.10 2.52 -6.74
N GLU A 181 -26.91 3.16 -7.88
CA GLU A 181 -25.61 3.73 -8.29
C GLU A 181 -25.12 4.78 -7.30
N ALA A 182 -25.97 5.74 -6.92
CA ALA A 182 -25.65 6.75 -5.91
C ALA A 182 -25.35 6.12 -4.54
N LYS A 183 -26.04 5.05 -4.16
CA LYS A 183 -25.75 4.30 -2.93
C LYS A 183 -24.42 3.55 -3.00
N ALA A 184 -24.04 3.02 -4.16
CA ALA A 184 -22.73 2.40 -4.37
C ALA A 184 -21.60 3.44 -4.25
N VAL A 185 -21.74 4.60 -4.90
CA VAL A 185 -20.78 5.72 -4.82
C VAL A 185 -20.69 6.30 -3.39
N ALA A 186 -21.81 6.44 -2.69
CA ALA A 186 -21.82 6.92 -1.31
C ALA A 186 -21.19 5.91 -0.32
N MET A 187 -21.36 4.60 -0.56
CA MET A 187 -20.68 3.56 0.22
C MET A 187 -19.17 3.57 -0.02
N ASP A 188 -18.70 3.79 -1.26
CA ASP A 188 -17.29 3.99 -1.57
C ASP A 188 -16.71 5.22 -0.81
N GLY A 189 -17.42 6.36 -0.81
CA GLY A 189 -16.98 7.56 -0.06
C GLY A 189 -16.98 7.41 1.47
N LEU A 190 -17.90 6.61 2.02
CA LEU A 190 -17.93 6.29 3.45
C LEU A 190 -16.83 5.29 3.87
N MET A 191 -16.34 4.47 2.93
CA MET A 191 -15.23 3.54 3.14
C MET A 191 -13.86 4.23 2.96
N GLU A 192 -13.75 5.18 2.03
CA GLU A 192 -12.56 6.03 1.84
C GLU A 192 -12.33 7.01 3.00
N SER A 193 -13.40 7.52 3.63
CA SER A 193 -13.32 8.38 4.82
C SER A 193 -13.02 7.63 6.13
N GLY A 194 -12.96 6.29 6.10
CA GLY A 194 -12.76 5.48 7.30
C GLY A 194 -13.90 5.58 8.33
N ALA A 195 -15.07 6.11 7.92
CA ALA A 195 -16.22 6.34 8.79
C ALA A 195 -17.07 5.08 9.02
N LEU A 196 -16.86 4.03 8.23
CA LEU A 196 -17.36 2.70 8.56
C LEU A 196 -16.43 2.06 9.61
N ASN A 197 -16.78 2.27 10.88
CA ASN A 197 -16.51 1.23 11.88
C ASN A 197 -17.13 -0.06 11.33
N ASP A 198 -16.26 -1.02 11.05
CA ASP A 198 -16.58 -2.36 10.61
C ASP A 198 -17.78 -2.92 11.40
N PRO A 199 -18.91 -3.26 10.75
CA PRO A 199 -20.04 -3.90 11.41
C PRO A 199 -19.67 -5.24 12.07
N LEU A 200 -18.48 -5.78 11.78
CA LEU A 200 -17.94 -7.03 12.30
C LEU A 200 -16.78 -6.83 13.31
N ASP A 201 -16.30 -5.60 13.56
CA ASP A 201 -15.26 -5.35 14.56
C ASP A 201 -15.87 -5.01 15.92
N SER A 202 -16.09 -6.04 16.73
CA SER A 202 -16.62 -5.97 18.10
C SER A 202 -15.59 -5.52 19.14
N ARG A 203 -14.38 -5.11 18.75
CA ARG A 203 -13.32 -4.73 19.69
C ARG A 203 -13.56 -3.34 20.28
N SER A 204 -13.50 -3.24 21.59
CA SER A 204 -13.71 -1.98 22.29
C SER A 204 -12.51 -1.03 22.12
N GLN A 205 -12.73 0.28 22.26
CA GLN A 205 -11.64 1.28 22.24
C GLN A 205 -10.52 0.96 23.25
N THR A 206 -10.85 0.23 24.33
CA THR A 206 -9.88 -0.22 25.34
C THR A 206 -8.89 -1.24 24.80
N GLU A 207 -9.27 -2.11 23.86
CA GLU A 207 -8.36 -3.10 23.27
C GLU A 207 -7.37 -2.47 22.30
N LYS A 208 -7.79 -1.43 21.56
CA LYS A 208 -6.92 -0.65 20.67
C LYS A 208 -5.88 0.17 21.44
N GLU A 209 -6.23 0.63 22.64
CA GLU A 209 -5.29 1.30 23.54
C GLU A 209 -4.32 0.30 24.22
N MET A 210 -4.76 -0.93 24.50
CA MET A 210 -3.91 -1.98 25.10
C MET A 210 -2.79 -2.45 24.15
N ASP A 211 -3.06 -2.52 22.84
CA ASP A 211 -2.06 -2.93 21.85
C ASP A 211 -1.00 -1.83 21.61
N LYS A 212 -1.36 -0.55 21.74
CA LYS A 212 -0.38 0.54 21.76
C LYS A 212 0.53 0.47 22.98
N VAL A 213 -0.01 0.13 24.15
CA VAL A 213 0.79 -0.05 25.38
C VAL A 213 1.77 -1.22 25.21
N ARG A 214 1.33 -2.35 24.63
CA ARG A 214 2.19 -3.52 24.36
C ARG A 214 3.30 -3.24 23.35
N ALA A 215 3.04 -2.41 22.34
CA ALA A 215 4.04 -2.00 21.36
C ALA A 215 5.14 -1.11 21.97
N THR A 216 4.87 -0.46 23.12
CA THR A 216 5.81 0.46 23.77
C THR A 216 6.75 -0.28 24.74
N SER A 217 6.31 -1.38 25.34
CA SER A 217 7.07 -2.14 26.36
C SER A 217 8.16 -3.07 25.80
N GLY A 218 8.10 -3.48 24.53
CA GLY A 218 9.06 -4.44 23.97
C GLY A 218 10.47 -3.89 23.74
N VAL A 219 10.60 -2.58 23.49
CA VAL A 219 11.88 -1.95 23.10
C VAL A 219 12.83 -1.77 24.31
N ASP A 220 12.29 -1.55 25.50
CA ASP A 220 13.09 -1.39 26.73
C ASP A 220 13.60 -2.74 27.28
N ASP A 221 12.79 -3.80 27.14
CA ASP A 221 13.16 -5.16 27.53
C ASP A 221 14.28 -5.74 26.64
N ASP A 222 14.25 -5.43 25.34
CA ASP A 222 15.31 -5.84 24.40
C ASP A 222 16.63 -5.07 24.62
N LEU A 223 16.57 -3.79 25.01
CA LEU A 223 17.77 -3.00 25.38
C LEU A 223 18.43 -3.51 26.67
N ALA A 224 17.63 -3.94 27.65
CA ALA A 224 18.13 -4.54 28.89
C ALA A 224 18.82 -5.90 28.62
N ARG A 225 18.27 -6.70 27.71
CA ARG A 225 18.84 -7.99 27.31
C ARG A 225 20.18 -7.84 26.59
N LEU A 226 20.30 -6.87 25.69
CA LEU A 226 21.53 -6.61 24.92
C LEU A 226 22.67 -6.08 25.81
N LYS A 227 22.35 -5.26 26.83
CA LYS A 227 23.33 -4.83 27.85
C LYS A 227 23.82 -5.98 28.73
N ALA A 228 22.95 -6.91 29.08
CA ALA A 228 23.32 -8.11 29.86
C ALA A 228 24.24 -9.05 29.07
N GLU A 229 24.00 -9.22 27.77
CA GLU A 229 24.87 -10.02 26.89
C GLU A 229 26.26 -9.40 26.70
N MET A 230 26.36 -8.07 26.57
CA MET A 230 27.65 -7.38 26.46
C MET A 230 28.46 -7.39 27.77
N ALA A 231 27.80 -7.35 28.93
CA ALA A 231 28.47 -7.47 30.23
C ALA A 231 29.04 -8.88 30.43
N LYS A 232 28.28 -9.92 30.05
CA LYS A 232 28.71 -11.33 30.16
C LYS A 232 29.88 -11.66 29.24
N ASN A 233 29.93 -11.04 28.05
CA ASN A 233 31.01 -11.25 27.09
C ASN A 233 32.33 -10.55 27.49
N LYS A 234 32.25 -9.52 28.35
CA LYS A 234 33.40 -8.79 28.89
C LYS A 234 34.06 -9.52 30.06
N ASP A 235 33.26 -10.13 30.95
CA ASP A 235 33.77 -10.99 32.04
C ASP A 235 34.48 -12.24 31.52
N THR A 236 34.04 -12.80 30.39
CA THR A 236 34.70 -13.95 29.77
C THR A 236 36.02 -13.60 29.07
N SER A 237 36.28 -12.33 28.74
CA SER A 237 37.56 -11.92 28.13
C SER A 237 38.63 -11.46 29.12
N GLU A 238 38.27 -11.14 30.37
CA GLU A 238 39.23 -10.73 31.41
C GLU A 238 39.66 -11.89 32.35
N GLY A 239 38.96 -13.01 32.38
CA GLY A 239 39.29 -14.18 33.23
C GLY A 239 40.31 -15.18 32.66
N GLY A 240 40.85 -14.95 31.45
CA GLY A 240 41.68 -15.93 30.73
C GLY A 240 43.20 -15.79 30.91
N ILE A 241 43.70 -14.81 31.67
CA ILE A 241 45.15 -14.53 31.77
C ILE A 241 45.60 -14.41 33.23
N THR A 242 45.32 -15.40 34.09
CA THR A 242 46.17 -15.70 35.26
C THR A 242 46.05 -17.17 35.64
N GLY A 243 47.06 -17.97 35.34
CA GLY A 243 47.13 -19.37 35.73
C GLY A 243 48.31 -20.07 35.07
N SER A 244 49.49 -19.82 35.63
CA SER A 244 50.71 -20.60 35.39
C SER A 244 50.55 -22.06 35.76
#